data_AF-A0A4Q7EMV3-F1
#
_entry.id   AF-A0A4Q7EMV3-F1
#
_cell.length_a   1.000
_cell.length_b   1.000
_cell.length_c   1.000
_cell.angle_alpha   90.00
_cell.angle_beta   90.00
_cell.angle_gamma   90.00
#
_symmetry.space_group_name_H-M   'P 1'
#
loop_
_entity.id
_entity.type
_entity.pdbx_description
1 polymer ?
#
loop_
_entity_poly.entity_id
_entity_poly.type
_entity_poly.pdbx_seq_one_letter_code
_entity_poly.pdbx_strand_id
1 'polypeptide(L)'
;MAAKLSSTHPSVLRAVHMVQSQQLTIHEAASQFALSQRTLYRALRGNQARTQSHYSQLLQQKQQLESQLRQVREELACIQKDNYATHN
;
A
#
# COMPACT_ATOMS: atom_id res chain seq x y z
N MET A 1 6.54 30.39 14.05
CA MET A 1 5.56 29.61 14.83
C MET A 1 5.12 28.42 14.00
N ALA A 2 5.20 27.19 14.53
CA ALA A 2 4.79 25.98 13.78
C ALA A 2 3.26 25.84 13.74
N ALA A 3 2.70 25.57 12.57
CA ALA A 3 1.26 25.49 12.37
C ALA A 3 0.69 24.16 12.92
N LYS A 4 -0.41 24.25 13.66
CA LYS A 4 -1.20 23.08 14.09
C LYS A 4 -2.19 22.72 12.99
N LEU A 5 -1.73 21.99 11.99
CA LEU A 5 -2.57 21.51 10.89
C LEU A 5 -3.19 20.14 11.25
N SER A 6 -4.38 19.87 10.69
CA SER A 6 -5.04 18.57 10.79
C SER A 6 -4.18 17.46 10.19
N SER A 7 -4.30 16.23 10.70
CA SER A 7 -3.61 15.05 10.16
C SER A 7 -3.99 14.71 8.72
N THR A 8 -5.14 15.20 8.25
CA THR A 8 -5.62 15.06 6.87
C THR A 8 -5.16 16.18 5.94
N HIS A 9 -4.47 17.20 6.45
CA HIS A 9 -4.02 18.33 5.65
C HIS A 9 -2.99 17.89 4.60
N PRO A 10 -3.04 18.36 3.34
CA PRO A 10 -2.16 17.92 2.26
C PRO A 10 -0.67 18.08 2.60
N SER A 11 -0.27 19.17 3.26
CA SER A 11 1.12 19.36 3.73
C SER A 11 1.56 18.31 4.75
N VAL A 12 0.66 17.88 5.65
CA VAL A 12 0.96 16.84 6.64
C VAL A 12 1.07 15.48 5.95
N LEU A 13 0.18 15.17 5.00
CA LEU A 13 0.26 13.94 4.21
C LEU A 13 1.56 13.85 3.41
N ARG A 14 1.97 14.94 2.75
CA ARG A 14 3.21 14.99 1.97
C ARG A 14 4.45 14.87 2.87
N ALA A 15 4.46 15.56 4.01
CA ALA A 15 5.53 15.45 5.00
C ALA A 15 5.65 14.01 5.56
N VAL A 16 4.52 13.38 5.88
CA VAL A 16 4.48 11.99 6.35
C VAL A 16 4.99 11.02 5.28
N HIS A 17 4.58 11.21 4.02
CA HIS A 17 5.05 10.40 2.90
C HIS A 17 6.59 10.48 2.74
N MET A 18 7.16 11.69 2.78
CA MET A 18 8.62 11.88 2.65
C MET A 18 9.40 11.27 3.83
N VAL A 19 8.81 11.26 5.04
CA VAL A 19 9.41 10.57 6.19
C VAL A 19 9.32 9.05 6.02
N GLN A 20 8.18 8.54 5.55
CA GLN A 20 7.99 7.10 5.33
C GLN A 20 8.89 6.55 4.21
N SER A 21 9.16 7.35 3.17
CA SER A 21 10.09 7.00 2.08
C SER A 21 11.56 7.25 2.42
N GLN A 22 11.88 7.58 3.68
CA GLN A 22 13.24 7.84 4.16
C GLN A 22 13.96 9.00 3.44
N GLN A 23 13.22 9.88 2.77
CA GLN A 23 13.77 11.05 2.08
C GLN A 23 14.08 12.20 3.04
N LEU A 24 13.34 12.27 4.15
CA LEU A 24 13.52 13.29 5.19
C LEU A 24 13.39 12.65 6.57
N THR A 25 14.16 13.15 7.53
CA THR A 25 13.90 12.88 8.95
C THR A 25 12.65 13.64 9.43
N ILE A 26 12.07 13.21 10.55
CA ILE A 26 10.90 13.88 11.15
C ILE A 26 11.19 15.36 11.44
N HIS A 27 12.41 15.67 11.87
CA HIS A 27 12.80 17.05 12.15
C HIS A 27 12.91 17.88 10.86
N GLU A 28 13.53 17.36 9.81
CA GLU A 28 13.66 18.04 8.53
C GLU A 28 12.29 18.28 7.89
N ALA A 29 11.42 17.28 7.91
CA ALA A 29 10.05 17.42 7.43
C ALA A 29 9.24 18.44 8.26
N ALA A 30 9.41 18.47 9.58
CA ALA A 30 8.76 19.47 10.43
C ALA A 30 9.21 20.90 10.08
N SER A 31 10.50 21.08 9.83
CA SER A 31 11.10 22.34 9.39
C SER A 31 10.57 22.76 8.01
N GLN A 32 10.72 21.89 7.01
CA GLN A 32 10.43 22.19 5.61
C GLN A 32 8.94 22.47 5.35
N PHE A 33 8.05 21.81 6.10
CA PHE A 33 6.60 21.98 5.95
C PHE A 33 5.99 22.91 7.00
N ALA A 34 6.80 23.59 7.81
CA ALA A 34 6.37 24.46 8.92
C ALA A 34 5.38 23.79 9.89
N LEU A 35 5.56 22.49 10.13
CA LEU A 35 4.72 21.65 10.97
C LEU A 35 5.34 21.47 12.36
N SER A 36 4.49 21.22 13.37
CA SER A 36 5.00 20.75 14.65
C SER A 36 5.43 19.27 14.53
N GLN A 37 6.57 18.92 15.13
CA GLN A 37 7.02 17.51 15.18
C GLN A 37 5.94 16.61 15.78
N ARG A 38 5.20 17.10 16.79
CA ARG A 38 4.10 16.37 17.43
C ARG A 38 2.95 16.06 16.46
N THR A 39 2.66 16.96 15.52
CA THR A 39 1.67 16.73 14.44
C THR A 39 2.14 15.60 13.53
N LEU A 40 3.41 15.62 13.11
CA LEU A 40 4.03 14.58 12.30
C LEU A 40 4.03 13.22 12.99
N TYR A 41 4.43 13.16 14.26
CA TYR A 41 4.39 11.92 15.05
C TYR A 41 2.99 11.32 15.17
N ARG A 42 1.96 12.14 15.42
CA ARG A 42 0.56 11.68 15.46
C ARG A 42 0.11 11.13 14.12
N ALA A 43 0.42 11.83 13.03
CA ALA A 43 0.04 11.42 11.68
C ALA A 43 0.75 10.12 11.26
N LEU A 44 2.03 9.96 11.60
CA LEU A 44 2.79 8.73 11.35
C LEU A 44 2.20 7.52 12.10
N ARG A 45 1.87 7.67 13.39
CA ARG A 45 1.21 6.60 14.17
C ARG A 45 -0.15 6.22 13.58
N GLY A 46 -0.97 7.21 13.21
CA GLY A 46 -2.27 6.97 12.61
C GLY A 46 -2.19 6.24 11.27
N ASN A 47 -1.20 6.58 10.43
CA ASN A 47 -0.99 5.93 9.15
C ASN A 47 -0.46 4.50 9.29
N GLN A 48 0.45 4.20 10.22
CA GLN A 48 0.98 2.83 10.39
C GLN A 48 -0.12 1.78 10.59
N ALA A 49 -1.13 2.07 11.41
CA ALA A 49 -2.26 1.17 11.63
C ALA A 49 -3.07 0.94 10.33
N ARG A 50 -3.22 1.98 9.52
CA ARG A 50 -3.99 1.93 8.27
C ARG A 50 -3.23 1.19 7.16
N THR A 51 -1.91 1.40 7.06
CA THR A 51 -1.06 0.75 6.04
C THR A 51 -0.94 -0.75 6.30
N GLN A 52 -0.85 -1.19 7.55
CA GLN A 52 -0.80 -2.62 7.89
C GLN A 52 -2.09 -3.35 7.48
N SER A 53 -3.25 -2.76 7.80
CA SER A 53 -4.55 -3.32 7.40
C SER A 53 -4.68 -3.40 5.87
N HIS A 54 -4.33 -2.33 5.15
CA HIS A 54 -4.47 -2.29 3.70
C HIS A 54 -3.49 -3.26 3.00
N TYR A 55 -2.26 -3.38 3.49
CA TYR A 55 -1.29 -4.33 2.95
C TYR A 55 -1.74 -5.77 3.10
N SER A 56 -2.29 -6.14 4.28
CA SER A 56 -2.81 -7.49 4.51
C SER A 56 -3.96 -7.84 3.57
N GLN A 57 -4.89 -6.91 3.34
CA GLN A 57 -5.99 -7.07 2.39
C GLN A 57 -5.47 -7.22 0.95
N LEU A 58 -4.51 -6.40 0.55
CA LEU A 58 -3.91 -6.47 -0.79
C LEU A 58 -3.17 -7.79 -1.01
N LEU A 59 -2.47 -8.29 0.01
CA LEU A 59 -1.79 -9.58 -0.04
C LEU A 59 -2.79 -10.74 -0.18
N GLN A 60 -3.88 -10.70 0.57
CA GLN A 60 -4.96 -11.68 0.47
C GLN A 60 -5.60 -11.69 -0.93
N GLN A 61 -5.89 -10.50 -1.48
CA GLN A 61 -6.42 -10.37 -2.85
C GLN A 61 -5.45 -10.91 -3.89
N LYS A 62 -4.15 -10.61 -3.75
CA LYS A 62 -3.11 -11.16 -4.64
C LYS A 62 -3.14 -12.69 -4.62
N GLN A 63 -3.14 -13.30 -3.44
CA GLN A 63 -3.16 -14.77 -3.32
C GLN A 63 -4.41 -15.39 -3.95
N GLN A 64 -5.56 -14.74 -3.78
CA GLN A 64 -6.81 -15.18 -4.39
C GLN A 64 -6.74 -15.13 -5.92
N LEU A 65 -6.23 -14.03 -6.49
CA LEU A 65 -6.04 -13.89 -7.93
C LEU A 65 -5.04 -14.92 -8.49
N GLU A 66 -3.94 -15.18 -7.78
CA GLU A 66 -2.96 -16.20 -8.17
C GLU A 66 -3.54 -17.62 -8.14
N SER A 67 -4.46 -17.89 -7.22
CA SER A 67 -5.21 -19.16 -7.18
C SER A 67 -6.16 -19.31 -8.36
N GLN A 68 -6.94 -18.26 -8.65
CA GLN A 68 -7.87 -18.24 -9.79
C GLN A 68 -7.14 -18.40 -11.13
N LEU A 69 -6.00 -17.73 -11.29
CA LEU A 69 -5.16 -17.88 -12.48
C LEU A 69 -4.65 -19.32 -12.66
N ARG A 70 -4.30 -20.01 -11.57
CA ARG A 70 -3.90 -21.41 -11.64
C ARG A 70 -5.04 -22.31 -12.08
N GLN A 71 -6.24 -22.13 -11.50
CA GLN A 71 -7.43 -22.91 -11.88
C GLN A 71 -7.76 -22.74 -13.37
N VAL A 72 -7.80 -21.49 -13.86
CA VAL A 72 -8.07 -21.23 -15.29
C VAL A 72 -7.02 -21.88 -16.19
N ARG A 73 -5.73 -21.85 -15.79
CA ARG A 73 -4.67 -22.52 -16.57
C ARG A 73 -4.82 -24.03 -16.60
N GLU A 74 -5.22 -24.64 -15.49
CA GLU A 74 -5.49 -26.08 -15.41
C GLU A 74 -6.70 -26.47 -16.26
N GLU A 75 -7.79 -25.72 -16.19
CA GLU A 75 -8.99 -25.92 -17.03
C GLU A 75 -8.65 -25.81 -18.53
N LEU A 76 -7.91 -24.77 -18.92
CA LEU A 76 -7.46 -24.62 -20.30
C LEU A 76 -6.56 -25.77 -20.75
N ALA A 77 -5.69 -26.28 -19.88
CA ALA A 77 -4.83 -27.42 -20.19
C ALA A 77 -5.64 -28.71 -20.36
N CYS A 78 -6.69 -28.93 -19.56
CA CYS A 78 -7.62 -30.03 -19.74
C CYS A 78 -8.35 -29.94 -21.08
N ILE A 79 -8.94 -28.79 -21.39
CA ILE A 79 -9.66 -28.57 -22.66
C ILE A 79 -8.74 -28.76 -23.87
N GLN A 80 -7.49 -28.30 -23.80
CA GLN A 80 -6.52 -28.54 -24.87
C GLN A 80 -6.24 -30.04 -25.04
N LYS A 81 -5.97 -30.77 -23.96
CA LYS A 81 -5.71 -32.22 -24.02
C LYS A 81 -6.88 -33.02 -24.60
N ASP A 82 -8.11 -32.66 -24.24
CA ASP A 82 -9.30 -33.34 -24.75
C ASP A 82 -9.49 -33.11 -26.26
N ASN A 83 -9.22 -31.88 -26.74
CA ASN A 83 -9.26 -31.57 -28.19
C ASN A 83 -8.18 -32.32 -29.00
N TYR A 84 -7.01 -32.60 -28.42
CA TYR A 84 -5.97 -33.40 -29.08
C TYR A 84 -6.28 -34.91 -29.07
N ALA A 85 -7.10 -35.39 -28.13
CA ALA A 85 -7.52 -36.79 -28.07
C ALA A 85 -8.63 -37.14 -29.07
N THR A 86 -9.47 -36.17 -29.46
CA THR A 86 -10.57 -36.38 -30.42
C THR A 86 -10.17 -36.29 -31.90
N HIS A 87 -8.92 -35.89 -32.20
CA HIS A 87 -8.40 -35.76 -33.56
C HIS A 87 -7.37 -36.85 -33.96
N ASN A 88 -7.21 -37.92 -33.15
CA ASN A 88 -6.46 -39.13 -33.50
C ASN A 88 -7.38 -40.31 -33.73
#